data_AF-A0A926A622-F1
#
_entry.id   AF-A0A926A622-F1
#
_cell.length_a   1.000
_cell.length_b   1.000
_cell.length_c   1.000
_cell.angle_alpha   90.00
_cell.angle_beta   90.00
_cell.angle_gamma   90.00
#
_symmetry.space_group_name_H-M   'P 1'
#
loop_
_entity.id
_entity.type
_entity.pdbx_description
1 polymer ?
#
loop_
_entity_poly.entity_id
_entity_poly.type
_entity_poly.pdbx_seq_one_letter_code
_entity_poly.pdbx_strand_id
1 'polypeptide(L)'
;MAASNGALTAPDGTVVSVSEFELGGVEGCINQNVDSPRKTGSACGCWNYFAVPALRSVSLAHFHLPVPIIMSMLYTPSGLAGHAQAQVRRRWARLMTAFVASVALPSLLSAQYSGGLPVGTKAPAAALQMLDGTPANMSQFIGKTPVVVEFWATWCPLCKKLEPQFKASHEKHGAAVTFLSVGVPTNQTRERQLAYVKERALGGTFVFDSAGNAMAAYKVPHTSHVLVLDKQGMVVYNGTGTSQDLEAAIAKALTGPAELSLHSPATLPAHKRFDF
;
A
#
# COMPACT_ATOMS: atom_id res chain seq x y z
N MET A 1 -50.44 -8.03 18.52
CA MET A 1 -49.66 -8.95 17.67
C MET A 1 -48.31 -9.14 18.33
N ALA A 2 -48.14 -10.31 18.93
CA ALA A 2 -46.92 -10.72 19.62
C ALA A 2 -45.83 -11.04 18.59
N ALA A 3 -44.63 -10.52 18.79
CA ALA A 3 -43.42 -11.02 18.15
C ALA A 3 -42.64 -11.81 19.21
N SER A 4 -42.48 -13.09 18.91
CA SER A 4 -41.97 -14.17 19.76
C SER A 4 -40.48 -14.05 20.08
N ASN A 5 -40.15 -14.24 21.35
CA ASN A 5 -38.79 -14.39 21.87
C ASN A 5 -38.13 -15.66 21.29
N GLY A 6 -36.98 -15.49 20.63
CA GLY A 6 -36.21 -16.60 20.06
C GLY A 6 -35.40 -17.32 21.13
N ALA A 7 -35.82 -18.54 21.50
CA ALA A 7 -35.01 -19.47 22.28
C ALA A 7 -34.10 -20.28 21.34
N LEU A 8 -32.81 -20.40 21.67
CA LEU A 8 -31.88 -21.31 20.99
C LEU A 8 -31.70 -22.54 21.88
N THR A 9 -32.03 -23.72 21.34
CA THR A 9 -31.91 -25.01 22.02
C THR A 9 -30.62 -25.70 21.61
N ALA A 10 -29.81 -26.13 22.56
CA ALA A 10 -28.63 -26.96 22.29
C ALA A 10 -29.03 -28.44 22.03
N PRO A 11 -28.18 -29.25 21.36
CA PRO A 11 -28.52 -30.63 20.98
C PRO A 11 -28.73 -31.61 22.15
N ASP A 12 -28.44 -31.20 23.38
CA ASP A 12 -28.66 -31.96 24.61
C ASP A 12 -29.99 -31.60 25.32
N GLY A 13 -30.80 -30.73 24.73
CA GLY A 13 -32.11 -30.33 25.26
C GLY A 13 -32.08 -29.17 26.25
N THR A 14 -30.92 -28.53 26.45
CA THR A 14 -30.83 -27.36 27.34
C THR A 14 -31.37 -26.10 26.65
N VAL A 15 -32.32 -25.41 27.31
CA VAL A 15 -32.91 -24.15 26.84
C VAL A 15 -32.25 -22.98 27.58
N VAL A 16 -31.64 -22.04 26.85
CA VAL A 16 -31.08 -20.81 27.42
C VAL A 16 -31.93 -19.62 27.00
N SER A 17 -32.51 -18.91 27.97
CA SER A 17 -33.15 -17.61 27.75
C SER A 17 -32.13 -16.51 27.96
N VAL A 18 -31.98 -15.63 26.97
CA VAL A 18 -31.09 -14.46 27.06
C VAL A 18 -31.92 -13.30 27.58
N SER A 19 -31.76 -12.96 28.85
CA SER A 19 -32.25 -11.71 29.44
C SER A 19 -31.08 -10.78 29.73
N GLU A 20 -31.36 -9.48 29.64
CA GLU A 20 -30.47 -8.32 29.75
C GLU A 20 -29.20 -8.45 30.60
N PHE A 21 -28.18 -7.79 30.07
CA PHE A 21 -26.89 -7.53 30.68
C PHE A 21 -27.05 -6.49 31.79
N GLU A 22 -27.04 -6.89 33.06
CA GLU A 22 -26.82 -5.99 34.20
C GLU A 22 -25.50 -6.28 34.91
N LEU A 23 -24.74 -5.19 35.13
CA LEU A 23 -23.50 -5.15 35.89
C LEU A 23 -23.81 -5.30 37.39
N GLY A 24 -23.53 -6.47 37.96
CA GLY A 24 -23.61 -6.68 39.40
C GLY A 24 -22.92 -7.99 39.79
N GLY A 25 -21.78 -7.89 40.49
CA GLY A 25 -21.03 -9.05 40.94
C GLY A 25 -21.81 -9.86 41.97
N VAL A 26 -21.78 -11.19 41.82
CA VAL A 26 -22.26 -12.13 42.85
C VAL A 26 -21.25 -13.28 42.97
N GLU A 27 -20.70 -13.41 44.18
CA GLU A 27 -19.89 -14.53 44.63
C GLU A 27 -20.73 -15.82 44.65
N GLY A 28 -20.19 -16.91 44.09
CA GLY A 28 -20.84 -18.22 44.11
C GLY A 28 -19.82 -19.33 44.34
N CYS A 29 -19.68 -19.77 45.60
CA CYS A 29 -18.94 -20.99 45.96
C CYS A 29 -19.77 -22.23 45.63
N ILE A 30 -19.29 -23.07 44.71
CA ILE A 30 -19.83 -24.43 44.52
C ILE A 30 -19.00 -25.40 45.35
N ASN A 31 -19.63 -25.84 46.44
CA ASN A 31 -19.21 -26.96 47.27
C ASN A 31 -19.50 -28.26 46.52
N GLN A 32 -18.47 -29.02 46.15
CA GLN A 32 -18.65 -30.41 45.71
C GLN A 32 -18.18 -31.35 46.81
N ASN A 33 -19.17 -31.89 47.53
CA ASN A 33 -19.07 -33.13 48.28
C ASN A 33 -18.54 -34.23 47.34
N VAL A 34 -17.33 -34.70 47.60
CA VAL A 34 -16.88 -36.02 47.13
C VAL A 34 -16.39 -36.79 48.35
N ASP A 35 -17.27 -37.68 48.80
CA ASP A 35 -16.97 -38.75 49.74
C ASP A 35 -15.88 -39.65 49.14
N SER A 36 -14.70 -39.69 49.78
CA SER A 36 -13.73 -40.75 49.56
C SER A 36 -12.94 -41.02 50.85
N PRO A 37 -13.01 -42.25 51.41
CA PRO A 37 -12.35 -42.57 52.66
C PRO A 37 -10.95 -43.14 52.37
N ARG A 38 -9.90 -42.32 52.54
CA ARG A 38 -8.62 -42.70 53.17
C ARG A 38 -7.54 -41.62 52.99
N LYS A 39 -6.93 -41.29 54.13
CA LYS A 39 -5.53 -40.83 54.33
C LYS A 39 -5.20 -39.34 54.11
N THR A 40 -5.23 -38.63 55.24
CA THR A 40 -4.12 -37.87 55.84
C THR A 40 -3.29 -36.91 54.97
N GLY A 41 -3.55 -35.62 55.18
CA GLY A 41 -2.53 -34.59 55.35
C GLY A 41 -2.11 -33.82 54.11
N SER A 42 -2.46 -32.53 54.04
CA SER A 42 -1.51 -31.41 54.24
C SER A 42 -1.98 -30.11 53.56
N ALA A 43 -1.79 -29.02 54.30
CA ALA A 43 -1.48 -27.66 53.87
C ALA A 43 -2.48 -26.90 52.98
N CYS A 44 -3.11 -25.90 53.61
CA CYS A 44 -3.62 -24.71 52.95
C CYS A 44 -2.54 -24.01 52.12
N GLY A 45 -2.87 -23.65 50.88
CA GLY A 45 -2.09 -22.73 50.06
C GLY A 45 -3.03 -21.91 49.19
N CYS A 46 -3.23 -20.63 49.53
CA CYS A 46 -3.94 -19.67 48.69
C CYS A 46 -3.11 -19.41 47.43
N TRP A 47 -3.65 -19.75 46.26
CA TRP A 47 -3.12 -19.33 44.96
C TRP A 47 -4.08 -18.34 44.32
N ASN A 48 -3.67 -17.08 44.25
CA ASN A 48 -4.33 -16.05 43.45
C ASN A 48 -4.09 -16.36 41.97
N TYR A 49 -5.04 -17.03 41.32
CA TYR A 49 -5.11 -17.08 39.87
C TYR A 49 -5.95 -15.90 39.38
N PHE A 50 -5.28 -14.86 38.89
CA PHE A 50 -5.91 -13.85 38.04
C PHE A 50 -6.34 -14.54 36.73
N ALA A 51 -7.65 -14.63 36.53
CA ALA A 51 -8.26 -15.10 35.29
C ALA A 51 -8.00 -14.07 34.17
N VAL A 52 -7.31 -14.51 33.11
CA VAL A 52 -7.25 -13.81 31.82
C VAL A 52 -8.39 -14.36 30.95
N PRO A 53 -9.15 -13.53 30.21
CA PRO A 53 -10.29 -14.01 29.44
C PRO A 53 -9.83 -14.90 28.28
N ALA A 54 -10.51 -16.03 28.11
CA ALA A 54 -10.39 -16.90 26.96
C ALA A 54 -10.86 -16.18 25.68
N LEU A 55 -9.91 -15.62 24.92
CA LEU A 55 -10.15 -15.23 23.53
C LEU A 55 -10.05 -16.47 22.65
N ARG A 56 -11.21 -16.86 22.09
CA ARG A 56 -11.34 -17.83 21.01
C ARG A 56 -10.56 -17.36 19.79
N SER A 57 -9.51 -18.11 19.45
CA SER A 57 -8.90 -18.30 18.12
C SER A 57 -9.24 -17.28 17.03
N VAL A 58 -8.31 -16.37 16.74
CA VAL A 58 -8.13 -15.82 15.38
C VAL A 58 -7.05 -16.67 14.72
N SER A 59 -7.48 -17.51 13.78
CA SER A 59 -6.57 -18.30 12.94
C SER A 59 -5.92 -17.38 11.92
N LEU A 60 -4.80 -16.76 12.30
CA LEU A 60 -3.86 -16.14 11.36
C LEU A 60 -2.91 -17.23 10.88
N ALA A 61 -3.28 -17.83 9.76
CA ALA A 61 -2.45 -18.80 9.10
C ALA A 61 -1.24 -18.09 8.46
N HIS A 62 -0.05 -18.55 8.87
CA HIS A 62 1.26 -18.40 8.20
C HIS A 62 2.05 -17.10 8.41
N PHE A 63 2.49 -16.86 9.65
CA PHE A 63 3.86 -16.42 9.88
C PHE A 63 4.46 -17.23 11.04
N HIS A 64 5.16 -18.31 10.71
CA HIS A 64 6.04 -18.99 11.65
C HIS A 64 7.28 -18.12 11.89
N LEU A 65 7.19 -17.20 12.84
CA LEU A 65 8.39 -16.73 13.52
C LEU A 65 9.00 -17.93 14.26
N PRO A 66 10.28 -18.23 14.09
CA PRO A 66 10.92 -19.28 14.86
C PRO A 66 10.80 -18.92 16.34
N VAL A 67 10.45 -19.93 17.14
CA VAL A 67 10.19 -19.82 18.58
C VAL A 67 11.42 -19.55 19.48
N PRO A 68 12.72 -19.48 19.05
CA PRO A 68 13.78 -19.32 20.04
C PRO A 68 13.96 -17.88 20.57
N ILE A 69 13.23 -16.88 20.06
CA ILE A 69 13.41 -15.49 20.51
C ILE A 69 12.70 -15.20 21.85
N ILE A 70 11.60 -15.88 22.17
CA ILE A 70 10.86 -15.64 23.43
C ILE A 70 11.49 -16.41 24.61
N MET A 71 12.22 -17.51 24.36
CA MET A 71 12.84 -18.32 25.43
C MET A 71 14.22 -17.84 25.89
N SER A 72 14.78 -16.78 25.29
CA SER A 72 16.12 -16.27 25.66
C SER A 72 16.08 -15.05 26.59
N MET A 73 14.90 -14.51 26.93
CA MET A 73 14.78 -13.38 27.87
C MET A 73 14.77 -13.78 29.34
N LEU A 74 14.61 -15.06 29.66
CA LEU A 74 14.56 -15.54 31.05
C LEU A 74 15.69 -16.51 31.43
N TYR A 75 16.46 -17.02 30.46
CA TYR A 75 17.61 -17.87 30.76
C TYR A 75 18.87 -17.03 30.97
N THR A 76 18.94 -16.40 32.15
CA THR A 76 20.22 -15.86 32.66
C THR A 76 20.95 -17.06 33.28
N PRO A 77 22.10 -17.52 32.76
CA PRO A 77 22.85 -18.57 33.43
C PRO A 77 23.28 -18.05 34.81
N SER A 78 22.69 -18.63 35.86
CA SER A 78 22.93 -18.33 37.27
C SER A 78 24.27 -18.92 37.70
N GLY A 79 25.37 -18.36 37.19
CA GLY A 79 26.72 -18.84 37.50
C GLY A 79 27.88 -17.92 37.13
N LEU A 80 27.65 -16.64 36.82
CA LEU A 80 28.73 -15.70 36.46
C LEU A 80 28.68 -14.45 37.33
N ALA A 81 29.85 -14.04 37.84
CA ALA A 81 30.04 -12.84 38.66
C ALA A 81 29.50 -11.57 37.98
N GLY A 82 28.94 -10.64 38.78
CA GLY A 82 28.06 -9.55 38.33
C GLY A 82 28.60 -8.61 37.25
N HIS A 83 29.92 -8.49 37.09
CA HIS A 83 30.51 -7.66 36.02
C HIS A 83 30.42 -8.31 34.63
N ALA A 84 30.48 -9.65 34.53
CA ALA A 84 30.34 -10.37 33.26
C ALA A 84 28.89 -10.35 32.75
N GLN A 85 27.92 -10.43 33.66
CA GLN A 85 26.49 -10.34 33.35
C GLN A 85 26.11 -8.97 32.76
N ALA A 86 26.71 -7.88 33.26
CA ALA A 86 26.45 -6.54 32.74
C ALA A 86 26.96 -6.34 31.29
N GLN A 87 28.11 -6.92 30.94
CA GLN A 87 28.67 -6.83 29.59
C GLN A 87 27.87 -7.64 28.57
N VAL A 88 27.42 -8.84 28.95
CA VAL A 88 26.56 -9.69 28.12
C VAL A 88 25.21 -8.98 27.89
N ARG A 89 24.59 -8.41 28.93
CA ARG A 89 23.31 -7.68 28.80
C ARG A 89 23.41 -6.46 27.88
N ARG A 90 24.52 -5.71 27.93
CA ARG A 90 24.78 -4.57 27.03
C ARG A 90 25.00 -5.01 25.58
N ARG A 91 25.68 -6.14 25.35
CA ARG A 91 25.88 -6.70 24.01
C ARG A 91 24.57 -7.21 23.41
N TRP A 92 23.76 -7.93 24.19
CA TRP A 92 22.44 -8.40 23.76
C TRP A 92 21.45 -7.24 23.54
N ALA A 93 21.47 -6.22 24.39
CA ALA A 93 20.67 -5.02 24.17
C ALA A 93 21.03 -4.30 22.86
N ARG A 94 22.33 -4.19 22.52
CA ARG A 94 22.81 -3.63 21.24
C ARG A 94 22.42 -4.46 20.03
N LEU A 95 22.48 -5.79 20.14
CA LEU A 95 22.07 -6.70 19.06
C LEU A 95 20.56 -6.66 18.84
N MET A 96 19.76 -6.59 19.92
CA MET A 96 18.30 -6.47 19.82
C MET A 96 17.87 -5.11 19.26
N THR A 97 18.52 -4.01 19.66
CA THR A 97 18.24 -2.69 19.05
C THR A 97 18.63 -2.64 17.58
N ALA A 98 19.76 -3.24 17.18
CA ALA A 98 20.14 -3.35 15.77
C ALA A 98 19.15 -4.21 14.96
N PHE A 99 18.63 -5.30 15.54
CA PHE A 99 17.63 -6.15 14.87
C PHE A 99 16.28 -5.45 14.72
N VAL A 100 15.78 -4.77 15.77
CA VAL A 100 14.55 -3.98 15.71
C VAL A 100 14.69 -2.83 14.71
N ALA A 101 15.84 -2.15 14.65
CA ALA A 101 16.11 -1.13 13.63
C ALA A 101 16.06 -1.75 12.22
N SER A 102 16.73 -2.87 11.97
CA SER A 102 16.74 -3.53 10.65
C SER A 102 15.37 -4.04 10.19
N VAL A 103 14.44 -4.35 11.10
CA VAL A 103 13.07 -4.78 10.75
C VAL A 103 12.09 -3.59 10.67
N ALA A 104 12.27 -2.55 11.47
CA ALA A 104 11.39 -1.37 11.47
C ALA A 104 11.70 -0.40 10.31
N LEU A 105 12.96 -0.27 9.89
CA LEU A 105 13.35 0.66 8.82
C LEU A 105 12.71 0.34 7.44
N PRO A 106 12.66 -0.92 6.96
CA PRO A 106 12.04 -1.22 5.66
C PRO A 106 10.54 -0.94 5.61
N SER A 107 9.85 -1.06 6.75
CA SER A 107 8.41 -0.87 6.87
C SER A 107 7.98 0.59 6.68
N LEU A 108 8.87 1.54 6.93
CA LEU A 108 8.62 2.97 6.74
C LEU A 108 8.79 3.42 5.28
N LEU A 109 9.53 2.67 4.45
CA LEU A 109 9.72 3.00 3.02
C LEU A 109 8.54 2.56 2.14
N SER A 110 7.81 1.53 2.52
CA SER A 110 6.69 0.98 1.74
C SER A 110 5.41 1.82 1.82
N ALA A 111 5.32 2.77 2.76
CA ALA A 111 4.10 3.52 3.05
C ALA A 111 3.78 4.65 2.04
N GLN A 112 4.62 4.89 1.03
CA GLN A 112 4.44 6.00 0.08
C GLN A 112 4.11 5.57 -1.36
N TYR A 113 3.74 4.31 -1.60
CA TYR A 113 3.36 3.88 -2.93
C TYR A 113 1.96 4.42 -3.29
N SER A 114 1.93 5.62 -3.86
CA SER A 114 0.75 6.33 -4.36
C SER A 114 0.15 5.71 -5.64
N GLY A 115 0.60 4.51 -6.01
CA GLY A 115 0.21 3.82 -7.24
C GLY A 115 1.02 4.27 -8.46
N GLY A 116 0.64 3.76 -9.62
CA GLY A 116 1.32 4.01 -10.89
C GLY A 116 2.57 3.16 -11.08
N LEU A 117 3.22 3.31 -12.22
CA LEU A 117 4.48 2.63 -12.52
C LEU A 117 5.66 3.39 -11.91
N PRO A 118 6.68 2.70 -11.36
CA PRO A 118 7.90 3.37 -10.90
C PRO A 118 8.64 4.05 -12.05
N VAL A 119 9.28 5.19 -11.75
CA VAL A 119 10.18 5.86 -12.71
C VAL A 119 11.31 4.91 -13.11
N GLY A 120 11.64 4.88 -14.41
CA GLY A 120 12.63 3.99 -15.00
C GLY A 120 12.09 2.62 -15.42
N THR A 121 10.78 2.36 -15.25
CA THR A 121 10.15 1.12 -15.75
C THR A 121 9.60 1.29 -17.16
N LYS A 122 9.54 0.19 -17.92
CA LYS A 122 8.96 0.19 -19.27
C LYS A 122 7.44 0.11 -19.17
N ALA A 123 6.77 0.99 -19.91
CA ALA A 123 5.32 1.02 -19.99
C ALA A 123 4.78 -0.27 -20.66
N PRO A 124 3.85 -1.00 -20.02
CA PRO A 124 3.31 -2.25 -20.54
C PRO A 124 2.28 -2.00 -21.65
N ALA A 125 2.06 -3.01 -22.49
CA ALA A 125 0.92 -3.05 -23.39
C ALA A 125 -0.37 -3.29 -22.60
N ALA A 126 -1.48 -2.70 -23.05
CA ALA A 126 -2.80 -2.91 -22.47
C ALA A 126 -3.87 -2.73 -23.54
N ALA A 127 -4.86 -3.61 -23.54
CA ALA A 127 -6.00 -3.52 -24.44
C ALA A 127 -6.92 -2.36 -24.03
N LEU A 128 -7.32 -1.57 -25.02
CA LEU A 128 -8.12 -0.36 -24.88
C LEU A 128 -9.16 -0.30 -26.01
N GLN A 129 -10.01 0.72 -25.99
CA GLN A 129 -10.89 1.06 -27.09
C GLN A 129 -10.78 2.55 -27.39
N MET A 130 -10.84 2.93 -28.65
CA MET A 130 -11.11 4.32 -29.03
C MET A 130 -12.53 4.69 -28.58
N LEU A 131 -12.81 5.99 -28.42
CA LEU A 131 -14.16 6.43 -28.03
C LEU A 131 -15.24 6.15 -29.08
N ASP A 132 -14.85 5.90 -30.34
CA ASP A 132 -15.76 5.43 -31.40
C ASP A 132 -16.05 3.91 -31.34
N GLY A 133 -15.42 3.19 -30.40
CA GLY A 133 -15.57 1.75 -30.21
C GLY A 133 -14.53 0.89 -30.95
N THR A 134 -13.64 1.48 -31.75
CA THR A 134 -12.58 0.75 -32.44
C THR A 134 -11.58 0.17 -31.43
N PRO A 135 -11.15 -1.10 -31.56
CA PRO A 135 -10.12 -1.66 -30.68
C PRO A 135 -8.81 -0.88 -30.75
N ALA A 136 -8.21 -0.60 -29.59
CA ALA A 136 -6.93 0.07 -29.47
C ALA A 136 -6.00 -0.70 -28.54
N ASN A 137 -4.71 -0.39 -28.60
CA ASN A 137 -3.75 -0.88 -27.62
C ASN A 137 -2.83 0.27 -27.20
N MET A 138 -2.46 0.28 -25.92
CA MET A 138 -1.51 1.25 -25.38
C MET A 138 -0.20 1.31 -26.18
N SER A 139 0.28 0.16 -26.70
CA SER A 139 1.49 0.08 -27.52
C SER A 139 1.42 0.88 -28.82
N GLN A 140 0.22 1.24 -29.32
CA GLN A 140 0.06 2.02 -30.55
C GLN A 140 0.49 3.49 -30.39
N PHE A 141 0.42 4.00 -29.16
CA PHE A 141 0.73 5.38 -28.79
C PHE A 141 2.14 5.54 -28.22
N ILE A 142 2.74 4.46 -27.72
CA ILE A 142 4.05 4.46 -27.07
C ILE A 142 5.18 4.21 -28.08
N GLY A 143 6.31 4.90 -27.92
CA GLY A 143 7.54 4.60 -28.66
C GLY A 143 7.78 5.44 -29.92
N LYS A 144 6.89 6.37 -30.26
CA LYS A 144 7.03 7.29 -31.41
C LYS A 144 7.50 8.68 -30.97
N THR A 145 6.82 9.22 -29.97
CA THR A 145 7.12 10.48 -29.29
C THR A 145 7.01 10.25 -27.78
N PRO A 146 7.49 11.17 -26.93
CA PRO A 146 7.12 11.14 -25.53
C PRO A 146 5.60 11.15 -25.39
N VAL A 147 5.09 10.45 -24.37
CA VAL A 147 3.64 10.30 -24.15
C VAL A 147 3.28 10.77 -22.75
N VAL A 148 2.35 11.71 -22.67
CA VAL A 148 1.68 12.05 -21.42
C VAL A 148 0.41 11.21 -21.34
N VAL A 149 0.31 10.37 -20.31
CA VAL A 149 -0.84 9.48 -20.08
C VAL A 149 -1.60 9.96 -18.85
N GLU A 150 -2.86 10.34 -19.01
CA GLU A 150 -3.76 10.71 -17.91
C GLU A 150 -4.86 9.65 -17.73
N PHE A 151 -5.00 9.11 -16.51
CA PHE A 151 -6.14 8.28 -16.14
C PHE A 151 -7.26 9.14 -15.55
N TRP A 152 -8.41 9.20 -16.21
CA TRP A 152 -9.43 10.21 -15.93
C TRP A 152 -10.87 9.67 -15.89
N ALA A 153 -11.79 10.52 -15.40
CA ALA A 153 -13.22 10.28 -15.44
C ALA A 153 -14.03 11.58 -15.52
N THR A 154 -15.22 11.51 -16.12
CA THR A 154 -16.15 12.65 -16.28
C THR A 154 -16.66 13.22 -14.96
N TRP A 155 -16.72 12.39 -13.91
CA TRP A 155 -17.15 12.76 -12.56
C TRP A 155 -16.00 13.21 -11.65
N CYS A 156 -14.74 13.04 -12.07
CA CYS A 156 -13.57 13.27 -11.23
C CYS A 156 -13.27 14.77 -11.06
N PRO A 157 -13.36 15.33 -9.84
CA PRO A 157 -13.16 16.76 -9.63
C PRO A 157 -11.69 17.20 -9.81
N LEU A 158 -10.73 16.33 -9.49
CA LEU A 158 -9.31 16.62 -9.67
C LEU A 158 -8.93 16.63 -11.16
N CYS A 159 -9.52 15.73 -11.95
CA CYS A 159 -9.37 15.69 -13.40
C CYS A 159 -9.89 17.00 -14.03
N LYS A 160 -11.06 17.48 -13.60
CA LYS A 160 -11.60 18.78 -14.04
C LYS A 160 -10.69 19.97 -13.71
N LYS A 161 -9.95 19.91 -12.60
CA LYS A 161 -8.95 20.93 -12.23
C LYS A 161 -7.67 20.82 -13.07
N LEU A 162 -7.31 19.61 -13.51
CA LEU A 162 -6.14 19.35 -14.35
C LEU A 162 -6.38 19.71 -15.83
N GLU A 163 -7.61 19.57 -16.32
CA GLU A 163 -7.99 19.82 -17.72
C GLU A 163 -7.44 21.13 -18.31
N PRO A 164 -7.51 22.32 -17.66
CA PRO A 164 -6.96 23.55 -18.23
C PRO A 164 -5.44 23.48 -18.43
N GLN A 165 -4.72 22.90 -17.46
CA GLN A 165 -3.28 22.71 -17.54
C GLN A 165 -2.94 21.69 -18.64
N PHE A 166 -3.66 20.57 -18.69
CA PHE A 166 -3.47 19.54 -19.72
C PHE A 166 -3.72 20.10 -21.13
N LYS A 167 -4.77 20.91 -21.30
CA LYS A 167 -5.07 21.59 -22.56
C LYS A 167 -3.97 22.57 -22.96
N ALA A 168 -3.52 23.42 -22.04
CA ALA A 168 -2.43 24.37 -22.31
C ALA A 168 -1.12 23.66 -22.69
N SER A 169 -0.77 22.57 -21.99
CA SER A 169 0.39 21.75 -22.33
C SER A 169 0.23 21.07 -23.69
N HIS A 170 -0.97 20.59 -24.04
CA HIS A 170 -1.26 20.02 -25.35
C HIS A 170 -1.14 21.05 -26.47
N GLU A 171 -1.66 22.26 -26.29
CA GLU A 171 -1.53 23.35 -27.27
C GLU A 171 -0.06 23.74 -27.50
N LYS A 172 0.75 23.71 -26.44
CA LYS A 172 2.18 24.06 -26.50
C LYS A 172 3.06 22.95 -27.07
N HIS A 173 2.80 21.69 -26.70
CA HIS A 173 3.71 20.56 -26.95
C HIS A 173 3.14 19.47 -27.85
N GLY A 174 1.87 19.55 -28.27
CA GLY A 174 1.16 18.49 -29.01
C GLY A 174 1.80 18.10 -30.35
N ALA A 175 2.64 18.96 -30.93
CA ALA A 175 3.42 18.63 -32.12
C ALA A 175 4.63 17.70 -31.82
N ALA A 176 5.14 17.71 -30.59
CA ALA A 176 6.32 16.96 -30.16
C ALA A 176 5.99 15.81 -29.18
N VAL A 177 4.84 15.86 -28.53
CA VAL A 177 4.42 14.97 -27.44
C VAL A 177 3.01 14.47 -27.70
N THR A 178 2.80 13.16 -27.52
CA THR A 178 1.45 12.57 -27.58
C THR A 178 0.74 12.77 -26.24
N PHE A 179 -0.44 13.38 -26.25
CA PHE A 179 -1.30 13.46 -25.07
C PHE A 179 -2.39 12.39 -25.18
N LEU A 180 -2.38 11.45 -24.24
CA LEU A 180 -3.27 10.30 -24.20
C LEU A 180 -4.08 10.29 -22.90
N SER A 181 -5.38 10.48 -23.01
CA SER A 181 -6.31 10.44 -21.87
C SER A 181 -7.07 9.11 -21.86
N VAL A 182 -6.77 8.27 -20.87
CA VAL A 182 -7.33 6.94 -20.64
C VAL A 182 -8.51 7.04 -19.67
N GLY A 183 -9.71 6.92 -20.21
CA GLY A 183 -10.93 6.98 -19.41
C GLY A 183 -11.23 5.64 -18.73
N VAL A 184 -11.46 5.69 -17.42
CA VAL A 184 -11.74 4.50 -16.60
C VAL A 184 -13.20 4.03 -16.73
N PRO A 185 -13.54 2.76 -16.47
CA PRO A 185 -14.92 2.27 -16.64
C PRO A 185 -15.81 2.56 -15.42
N THR A 186 -15.23 2.94 -14.28
CA THR A 186 -15.97 3.10 -13.02
C THR A 186 -17.01 4.23 -13.11
N ASN A 187 -18.27 3.90 -12.86
CA ASN A 187 -19.41 4.83 -12.78
C ASN A 187 -19.63 5.70 -14.04
N GLN A 188 -19.21 5.22 -15.21
CA GLN A 188 -19.41 5.92 -16.48
C GLN A 188 -19.31 4.95 -17.67
N THR A 189 -19.81 5.36 -18.83
CA THR A 189 -19.69 4.60 -20.08
C THR A 189 -18.79 5.32 -21.08
N ARG A 190 -18.37 4.60 -22.13
CA ARG A 190 -17.65 5.17 -23.26
C ARG A 190 -18.44 6.31 -23.91
N GLU A 191 -19.76 6.12 -24.07
CA GLU A 191 -20.66 7.11 -24.68
C GLU A 191 -20.72 8.38 -23.85
N ARG A 192 -20.76 8.25 -22.51
CA ARG A 192 -20.71 9.39 -21.59
C ARG A 192 -19.38 10.15 -21.70
N GLN A 193 -18.26 9.43 -21.82
CA GLN A 193 -16.95 10.06 -22.04
C GLN A 193 -16.87 10.76 -23.40
N LEU A 194 -17.38 10.13 -24.46
CA LEU A 194 -17.44 10.72 -25.80
C LEU A 194 -18.27 12.02 -25.81
N ALA A 195 -19.45 12.00 -25.18
CA ALA A 195 -20.28 13.19 -25.04
C ALA A 195 -19.53 14.31 -24.30
N TYR A 196 -18.87 13.97 -23.19
CA TYR A 196 -18.11 14.93 -22.39
C TYR A 196 -16.93 15.55 -23.16
N VAL A 197 -16.15 14.74 -23.87
CA VAL A 197 -15.01 15.20 -24.69
C VAL A 197 -15.48 16.14 -25.80
N LYS A 198 -16.61 15.81 -26.45
CA LYS A 198 -17.21 16.63 -27.51
C LYS A 198 -17.76 17.95 -26.97
N GLU A 199 -18.55 17.91 -25.90
CA GLU A 199 -19.17 19.08 -25.27
C GLU A 199 -18.11 20.12 -24.84
N ARG A 200 -16.97 19.63 -24.33
CA ARG A 200 -15.92 20.48 -23.79
C ARG A 200 -14.79 20.78 -24.78
N ALA A 201 -14.88 20.28 -26.01
CA ALA A 201 -13.89 20.42 -27.07
C ALA A 201 -12.46 20.13 -26.57
N LEU A 202 -12.29 18.99 -25.87
CA LEU A 202 -10.99 18.61 -25.34
C LEU A 202 -10.07 18.13 -26.47
N GLY A 203 -8.82 18.61 -26.48
CA GLY A 203 -7.78 18.18 -27.42
C GLY A 203 -7.04 16.94 -26.94
N GLY A 204 -6.32 16.29 -27.86
CA GLY A 204 -5.54 15.09 -27.59
C GLY A 204 -6.24 13.79 -28.00
N THR A 205 -5.64 12.66 -27.64
CA THR A 205 -6.18 11.34 -27.94
C THR A 205 -6.92 10.80 -26.73
N PHE A 206 -8.19 10.40 -26.92
CA PHE A 206 -9.00 9.81 -25.87
C PHE A 206 -9.28 8.33 -26.17
N VAL A 207 -9.06 7.50 -25.15
CA VAL A 207 -9.29 6.05 -25.18
C VAL A 207 -10.05 5.63 -23.93
N PHE A 208 -10.69 4.47 -23.99
CA PHE A 208 -11.52 3.91 -22.93
C PHE A 208 -10.99 2.55 -22.49
N ASP A 209 -10.73 2.41 -21.19
CA ASP A 209 -10.28 1.17 -20.56
C ASP A 209 -11.49 0.36 -20.07
N SER A 210 -12.25 -0.21 -21.01
CA SER A 210 -13.53 -0.86 -20.73
C SER A 210 -13.46 -1.97 -19.67
N ALA A 211 -12.34 -2.68 -19.59
CA ALA A 211 -12.13 -3.80 -18.68
C ALA A 211 -11.18 -3.48 -17.51
N GLY A 212 -10.67 -2.25 -17.40
CA GLY A 212 -9.68 -1.90 -16.37
C GLY A 212 -8.29 -2.51 -16.60
N ASN A 213 -8.00 -2.98 -17.83
CA ASN A 213 -6.73 -3.62 -18.18
C ASN A 213 -5.56 -2.65 -18.08
N ALA A 214 -5.73 -1.42 -18.55
CA ALA A 214 -4.70 -0.40 -18.48
C ALA A 214 -4.49 0.07 -17.04
N MET A 215 -5.56 0.29 -16.27
CA MET A 215 -5.44 0.61 -14.84
C MET A 215 -4.64 -0.45 -14.08
N ALA A 216 -4.95 -1.73 -14.32
CA ALA A 216 -4.23 -2.85 -13.69
C ALA A 216 -2.77 -2.93 -14.14
N ALA A 217 -2.50 -2.89 -15.45
CA ALA A 217 -1.14 -2.99 -15.99
C ALA A 217 -0.25 -1.83 -15.54
N TYR A 218 -0.80 -0.62 -15.46
CA TYR A 218 -0.09 0.58 -15.01
C TYR A 218 -0.11 0.77 -13.49
N LYS A 219 -0.74 -0.16 -12.75
CA LYS A 219 -0.88 -0.12 -11.28
C LYS A 219 -1.51 1.17 -10.76
N VAL A 220 -2.44 1.75 -11.52
CA VAL A 220 -3.10 3.03 -11.21
C VAL A 220 -4.38 2.77 -10.43
N PRO A 221 -4.46 3.11 -9.13
CA PRO A 221 -5.60 2.75 -8.29
C PRO A 221 -6.71 3.81 -8.28
N HIS A 222 -6.47 5.00 -8.84
CA HIS A 222 -7.41 6.12 -8.84
C HIS A 222 -7.26 7.00 -10.09
N THR A 223 -8.27 7.82 -10.36
CA THR A 223 -8.28 8.83 -11.42
C THR A 223 -7.48 10.09 -11.02
N SER A 224 -7.20 10.99 -11.97
CA SER A 224 -6.28 12.13 -11.81
C SER A 224 -4.82 11.70 -11.62
N HIS A 225 -4.47 10.57 -12.23
CA HIS A 225 -3.12 10.01 -12.20
C HIS A 225 -2.46 10.24 -13.55
N VAL A 226 -1.27 10.85 -13.54
CA VAL A 226 -0.53 11.18 -14.76
C VAL A 226 0.83 10.51 -14.76
N LEU A 227 1.13 9.87 -15.87
CA LEU A 227 2.44 9.32 -16.16
C LEU A 227 3.01 10.04 -17.38
N VAL A 228 4.30 10.36 -17.35
CA VAL A 228 5.00 10.81 -18.56
C VAL A 228 6.01 9.76 -18.96
N LEU A 229 5.94 9.36 -20.21
CA LEU A 229 6.79 8.38 -20.85
C LEU A 229 7.74 9.09 -21.82
N ASP A 230 9.01 8.68 -21.85
CA ASP A 230 9.95 9.14 -22.87
C ASP A 230 9.70 8.46 -24.24
N LYS A 231 10.54 8.81 -25.23
CA LYS A 231 10.47 8.22 -26.59
C LYS A 231 10.68 6.71 -26.62
N GLN A 232 11.31 6.12 -25.60
CA GLN A 232 11.56 4.69 -25.49
C GLN A 232 10.43 3.95 -24.75
N GLY A 233 9.42 4.69 -24.28
CA GLY A 233 8.32 4.19 -23.48
C GLY A 233 8.71 3.90 -22.03
N MET A 234 9.74 4.56 -21.52
CA MET A 234 10.14 4.47 -20.11
C MET A 234 9.45 5.57 -19.30
N VAL A 235 8.99 5.22 -18.11
CA VAL A 235 8.33 6.16 -17.20
C VAL A 235 9.37 7.15 -16.67
N VAL A 236 9.24 8.42 -17.00
CA VAL A 236 10.13 9.50 -16.49
C VAL A 236 9.49 10.33 -15.39
N TYR A 237 8.17 10.24 -15.26
CA TYR A 237 7.38 10.90 -14.23
C TYR A 237 6.14 10.06 -13.87
N ASN A 238 5.80 10.07 -12.58
CA ASN A 238 4.58 9.51 -12.03
C ASN A 238 4.06 10.49 -10.97
N GLY A 239 2.86 11.04 -11.19
CA GLY A 239 2.26 12.03 -10.31
C GLY A 239 0.75 11.84 -10.15
N THR A 240 0.24 12.31 -9.01
CA THR A 240 -1.17 12.24 -8.65
C THR A 240 -1.69 13.61 -8.19
N GLY A 241 -2.97 13.89 -8.41
CA GLY A 241 -3.62 15.10 -7.90
C GLY A 241 -3.27 16.42 -8.62
N THR A 242 -3.35 17.54 -7.90
CA THR A 242 -3.32 18.91 -8.47
C THR A 242 -1.96 19.62 -8.40
N SER A 243 -0.99 19.09 -7.66
CA SER A 243 0.35 19.65 -7.53
C SER A 243 1.34 19.08 -8.56
N GLN A 244 0.83 18.67 -9.72
CA GLN A 244 1.62 18.02 -10.74
C GLN A 244 2.34 19.05 -11.61
N ASP A 245 3.68 19.01 -11.60
CA ASP A 245 4.49 19.79 -12.52
C ASP A 245 4.60 19.07 -13.87
N LEU A 246 3.52 19.21 -14.64
CA LEU A 246 3.41 18.59 -15.96
C LEU A 246 4.45 19.15 -16.94
N GLU A 247 4.78 20.44 -16.85
CA GLU A 247 5.75 21.08 -17.76
C GLU A 247 7.17 20.58 -17.50
N ALA A 248 7.60 20.48 -16.24
CA ALA A 248 8.91 19.92 -15.92
C ALA A 248 9.00 18.43 -16.32
N ALA A 249 7.91 17.68 -16.14
CA ALA A 249 7.84 16.28 -16.55
C ALA A 249 7.95 16.13 -18.09
N ILE A 250 7.26 16.97 -18.85
CA ILE A 250 7.35 17.00 -20.32
C ILE A 250 8.75 17.41 -20.77
N ALA A 251 9.33 18.45 -20.17
CA ALA A 251 10.69 18.90 -20.49
C ALA A 251 11.71 17.77 -20.30
N LYS A 252 11.64 17.05 -19.18
CA LYS A 252 12.48 15.87 -18.91
C LYS A 252 12.29 14.76 -19.96
N ALA A 253 11.07 14.54 -20.42
CA ALA A 253 10.77 13.53 -21.42
C ALA A 253 11.31 13.91 -22.83
N LEU A 254 11.37 15.21 -23.12
CA LEU A 254 11.88 15.75 -24.38
C LEU A 254 13.40 15.76 -24.45
N THR A 255 14.09 16.07 -23.35
CA THR A 255 15.57 16.05 -23.29
C THR A 255 16.15 14.64 -23.21
N GLY A 256 15.35 13.68 -22.71
CA GLY A 256 15.74 12.28 -22.57
C GLY A 256 16.86 12.08 -21.54
N PRO A 257 17.29 10.83 -21.29
CA PRO A 257 18.39 10.55 -20.37
C PRO A 257 19.76 11.09 -20.85
N ALA A 258 19.87 11.58 -22.09
CA ALA A 258 21.14 11.97 -22.70
C ALA A 258 21.77 13.25 -22.10
N GLU A 259 20.97 14.15 -21.51
CA GLU A 259 21.50 15.39 -20.94
C GLU A 259 22.02 15.22 -19.49
N LEU A 260 21.62 14.16 -18.79
CA LEU A 260 22.17 13.83 -17.47
C LEU A 260 23.61 13.28 -17.54
N SER A 261 24.04 12.80 -18.72
CA SER A 261 25.39 12.28 -18.94
C SER A 261 26.40 13.33 -19.38
N LEU A 262 25.94 14.50 -19.85
CA LEU A 262 26.81 15.59 -20.33
C LEU A 262 27.30 16.53 -19.21
N HIS A 263 26.78 16.36 -17.98
CA HIS A 263 27.27 17.04 -16.78
C HIS A 263 28.10 16.11 -15.89
N SER A 264 28.86 15.19 -16.50
CA SER A 264 30.03 14.64 -15.80
C SER A 264 30.99 15.80 -15.55
N PRO A 265 31.43 16.08 -14.30
CA PRO A 265 32.29 17.21 -14.02
C PRO A 265 33.56 17.04 -14.85
N ALA A 266 33.76 17.98 -15.77
CA ALA A 266 35.01 18.12 -16.50
C ALA A 266 36.15 18.05 -15.48
N THR A 267 37.06 17.11 -15.72
CA THR A 267 38.32 16.94 -15.02
C THR A 267 38.95 18.32 -14.80
N LEU A 268 39.08 18.71 -13.52
CA LEU A 268 39.88 19.86 -13.10
C LEU A 268 41.26 19.77 -13.76
N PRO A 269 41.75 20.82 -14.44
CA PRO A 269 43.10 20.79 -14.97
C PRO A 269 44.09 20.69 -13.81
N ALA A 270 45.03 19.76 -13.94
CA ALA A 270 46.08 19.51 -12.98
C ALA A 270 46.77 20.82 -12.57
N HIS A 271 46.79 21.10 -11.26
CA HIS A 271 47.56 22.20 -10.68
C HIS A 271 49.02 22.11 -11.14
N LYS A 272 49.53 23.21 -11.69
CA LYS A 272 50.96 23.41 -11.91
C LYS A 272 51.67 23.33 -10.55
N ARG A 273 52.60 22.39 -10.45
CA ARG A 273 53.60 22.27 -9.40
C ARG A 273 54.45 23.55 -9.42
N PHE A 274 54.40 24.34 -8.36
CA PHE A 274 55.38 25.40 -8.12
C PHE A 274 56.53 24.76 -7.36
N ASP A 275 57.67 24.66 -8.04
CA ASP A 275 58.94 24.31 -7.42
C ASP A 275 59.48 25.58 -6.72
N PHE A 276 59.81 25.44 -5.43
CA PHE A 276 60.64 26.35 -4.63
C PHE A 276 61.90 25.61 -4.20
#